data_AF-A0A520NSJ6-F1
#
_entry.id   AF-A0A520NSJ6-F1
#
_cell.length_a   1.000
_cell.length_b   1.000
_cell.length_c   1.000
_cell.angle_alpha   90.00
_cell.angle_beta   90.00
_cell.angle_gamma   90.00
#
_symmetry.space_group_name_H-M   'P 1'
#
loop_
_entity.id
_entity.type
_entity.pdbx_description
1 polymer ?
#
loop_
_entity_poly.entity_id
_entity_poly.type
_entity_poly.pdbx_seq_one_letter_code
_entity_poly.pdbx_strand_id
1 'polypeptide(L)'
;MAAKKKITLNRRDVVSGIVRDRGHVLIVTGLGSTTWDAAAAGDHPNNFYLWGGMGGAAVTGLGLARAQPGRRVIVLTGDGEMLMGIGSL
;
A
#
# COMPACT_ATOMS: atom_id res chain seq x y z
N MET A 1 -8.05 30.05 -23.51
CA MET A 1 -7.86 28.67 -23.01
C MET A 1 -8.22 28.65 -21.54
N ALA A 2 -9.13 27.78 -21.09
CA ALA A 2 -9.49 27.68 -19.67
C ALA A 2 -8.31 27.08 -18.88
N ALA A 3 -7.93 27.71 -17.77
CA ALA A 3 -6.89 27.20 -16.89
C ALA A 3 -7.31 25.84 -16.32
N LYS A 4 -6.49 24.80 -16.53
CA LYS A 4 -6.74 23.45 -16.02
C LYS A 4 -6.61 23.51 -14.49
N LYS A 5 -7.70 23.26 -13.75
CA LYS A 5 -7.68 23.21 -12.28
C LYS A 5 -6.73 22.09 -11.83
N LYS A 6 -5.68 22.43 -11.07
CA LYS A 6 -4.74 21.45 -10.53
C LYS A 6 -5.44 20.63 -9.45
N ILE A 7 -5.75 19.38 -9.75
CA ILE A 7 -6.27 18.42 -8.75
C ILE A 7 -5.07 17.91 -7.96
N THR A 8 -5.12 18.05 -6.63
CA THR A 8 -4.09 17.55 -5.72
C THR A 8 -4.74 16.57 -4.74
N LEU A 9 -4.09 15.42 -4.53
CA LEU A 9 -4.54 14.42 -3.57
C LEU A 9 -3.69 14.51 -2.31
N ASN A 10 -4.34 14.61 -1.15
CA ASN A 10 -3.65 14.41 0.11
C ASN A 10 -3.47 12.91 0.35
N ARG A 11 -2.22 12.48 0.49
CA ARG A 11 -1.85 11.07 0.61
C ARG A 11 -2.54 10.37 1.78
N ARG A 12 -2.66 11.03 2.94
CA ARG A 12 -3.31 10.43 4.13
C ARG A 12 -4.82 10.31 3.96
N ASP A 13 -5.45 11.29 3.34
CA ASP A 13 -6.88 11.25 3.06
C ASP A 13 -7.20 10.14 2.05
N VAL A 14 -6.35 9.96 1.03
CA VAL A 14 -6.46 8.86 0.07
C VAL A 14 -6.30 7.51 0.75
N VAL A 15 -5.24 7.33 1.55
CA VAL A 15 -5.01 6.06 2.26
C VAL A 15 -6.15 5.76 3.23
N SER A 16 -6.59 6.74 4.02
CA SER A 16 -7.76 6.60 4.90
C SER A 16 -9.00 6.16 4.11
N GLY A 17 -9.26 6.77 2.95
CA GLY A 17 -10.36 6.38 2.07
C GLY A 17 -10.24 4.96 1.52
N ILE A 18 -9.03 4.51 1.15
CA ILE A 18 -8.78 3.14 0.65
C ILE A 18 -9.00 2.10 1.74
N VAL A 19 -8.55 2.39 2.96
CA VAL A 19 -8.53 1.40 4.05
C VAL A 19 -9.79 1.44 4.92
N ARG A 20 -10.68 2.41 4.67
CA ARG A 20 -11.99 2.52 5.28
C ARG A 20 -12.85 1.31 4.93
N ASP A 21 -13.52 0.74 5.93
CA ASP A 21 -14.42 -0.41 5.78
C ASP A 21 -13.78 -1.62 5.07
N ARG A 22 -12.45 -1.78 5.18
CA ARG A 22 -11.66 -2.83 4.48
C ARG A 22 -11.94 -4.25 4.95
N GLY A 23 -12.67 -4.44 6.05
CA GLY A 23 -12.95 -5.75 6.65
C GLY A 23 -11.66 -6.55 6.88
N HIS A 24 -11.60 -7.77 6.34
CA HIS A 24 -10.48 -8.70 6.55
C HIS A 24 -9.36 -8.64 5.48
N VAL A 25 -9.36 -7.59 4.64
CA VAL A 25 -8.32 -7.37 3.63
C VAL A 25 -6.95 -7.25 4.31
N LEU A 26 -5.96 -7.93 3.73
CA LEU A 26 -4.56 -7.82 4.13
C LEU A 26 -3.94 -6.57 3.51
N ILE A 27 -3.16 -5.82 4.27
CA ILE A 27 -2.38 -4.68 3.77
C ILE A 27 -0.90 -5.00 3.92
N VAL A 28 -0.14 -4.84 2.84
CA VAL A 28 1.32 -4.81 2.84
C VAL A 28 1.74 -3.40 2.47
N THR A 29 2.48 -2.72 3.33
CA THR A 29 3.00 -1.38 3.02
C THR A 29 4.45 -1.45 2.59
N GLY A 30 4.82 -0.53 1.72
CA GLY A 30 6.21 -0.20 1.44
C GLY A 30 6.89 0.57 2.56
N LEU A 31 8.22 0.59 2.50
CA LEU A 31 9.08 1.26 3.45
C LEU A 31 8.85 2.78 3.42
N GLY A 32 8.84 3.37 4.61
CA GLY A 32 8.76 4.82 4.79
C GLY A 32 7.33 5.33 4.66
N SER A 33 7.10 6.18 3.66
CA SER A 33 5.89 7.01 3.53
C SER A 33 4.58 6.22 3.67
N THR A 34 4.38 5.16 2.89
CA THR A 34 3.12 4.41 2.86
C THR A 34 2.85 3.63 4.15
N THR A 35 3.91 3.14 4.82
CA THR A 35 3.83 2.57 6.18
C THR A 35 3.26 3.59 7.16
N TRP A 36 3.78 4.82 7.16
CA TRP A 36 3.30 5.86 8.06
C TRP A 36 1.89 6.34 7.75
N ASP A 37 1.46 6.34 6.48
CA ASP A 37 0.07 6.68 6.16
C ASP A 37 -0.91 5.62 6.62
N ALA A 38 -0.58 4.34 6.41
CA ALA A 38 -1.43 3.24 6.83
C ALA A 38 -1.52 3.19 8.37
N ALA A 39 -0.42 3.45 9.08
CA ALA A 39 -0.45 3.60 10.54
C ALA A 39 -1.29 4.81 10.99
N ALA A 40 -1.17 5.96 10.30
CA ALA A 40 -1.96 7.15 10.60
C ALA A 40 -3.46 6.96 10.31
N ALA A 41 -3.81 6.10 9.35
CA ALA A 41 -5.19 5.71 9.05
C ALA A 41 -5.77 4.70 10.06
N GLY A 42 -4.98 4.25 11.04
CA GLY A 42 -5.37 3.32 12.09
C GLY A 42 -4.69 1.96 11.96
N ASP A 43 -4.04 1.53 13.04
CA ASP A 43 -3.46 0.19 13.14
C ASP A 43 -4.54 -0.90 13.06
N HIS A 44 -4.16 -2.07 12.57
CA HIS A 44 -5.05 -3.20 12.39
C HIS A 44 -4.24 -4.50 12.35
N PRO A 45 -4.74 -5.61 12.91
CA PRO A 45 -4.05 -6.91 12.91
C PRO A 45 -3.77 -7.52 11.52
N ASN A 46 -4.26 -6.89 10.45
CA ASN A 46 -4.06 -7.34 9.06
C ASN A 46 -3.11 -6.40 8.30
N ASN A 47 -2.50 -5.43 8.99
CA ASN A 47 -1.46 -4.59 8.43
C ASN A 47 -0.11 -5.26 8.64
N PHE A 48 0.62 -5.41 7.55
CA PHE A 48 2.01 -5.80 7.57
C PHE A 48 2.87 -4.61 7.12
N TYR A 49 3.49 -3.98 8.10
CA TYR A 49 4.40 -2.86 7.90
C TYR A 49 5.77 -3.39 7.54
N LEU A 50 6.13 -3.34 6.26
CA LEU A 50 7.43 -3.85 5.80
C LEU A 50 8.55 -2.92 6.26
N TRP A 51 9.32 -3.39 7.24
CA TRP A 51 10.53 -2.72 7.73
C TRP A 51 11.77 -3.42 7.19
N GLY A 52 12.73 -2.65 6.67
CA GLY A 52 14.06 -3.17 6.29
C GLY A 52 14.15 -3.94 4.97
N GLY A 53 13.16 -3.84 4.07
CA GLY A 53 13.14 -4.55 2.79
C GLY A 53 12.63 -3.71 1.63
N MET A 54 13.28 -2.59 1.31
CA MET A 54 12.90 -1.75 0.18
C MET A 54 12.93 -2.58 -1.12
N GLY A 55 11.84 -2.53 -1.88
CA GLY A 55 11.58 -3.36 -3.07
C GLY A 55 10.71 -4.59 -2.79
N GLY A 56 10.45 -4.91 -1.52
CA GLY A 56 9.79 -6.15 -1.12
C GLY A 56 8.26 -6.12 -1.06
N ALA A 57 7.59 -4.96 -1.05
CA ALA A 57 6.15 -4.92 -0.77
C ALA A 57 5.31 -5.60 -1.86
N ALA A 58 5.64 -5.38 -3.14
CA ALA A 58 4.91 -5.94 -4.26
C ALA A 58 4.99 -7.48 -4.28
N VAL A 59 6.20 -8.04 -4.20
CA VAL A 59 6.41 -9.50 -4.17
C VAL A 59 5.82 -10.15 -2.92
N THR A 60 5.90 -9.48 -1.76
CA THR A 60 5.27 -9.96 -0.52
C THR A 60 3.75 -10.03 -0.68
N GLY A 61 3.14 -8.98 -1.23
CA GLY A 61 1.71 -8.95 -1.50
C GLY A 61 1.27 -10.03 -2.51
N LEU A 62 2.05 -10.22 -3.58
CA LEU A 62 1.81 -11.27 -4.57
C LEU A 62 1.89 -12.67 -3.95
N GLY A 63 2.92 -12.94 -3.15
CA GLY A 63 3.08 -14.20 -2.42
C GLY A 63 1.91 -14.47 -1.48
N LEU A 64 1.46 -13.47 -0.72
CA LEU A 64 0.28 -13.60 0.15
C LEU A 64 -1.00 -13.91 -0.64
N ALA A 65 -1.23 -13.21 -1.75
CA ALA A 65 -2.40 -13.44 -2.59
C ALA A 65 -2.40 -14.85 -3.20
N ARG A 66 -1.22 -15.37 -3.57
CA ARG A 66 -1.07 -16.74 -4.09
C ARG A 66 -1.23 -17.80 -3.00
N ALA A 67 -0.68 -17.57 -1.81
CA ALA A 67 -0.76 -18.50 -0.70
C ALA A 67 -2.15 -18.54 -0.03
N GLN A 68 -2.90 -17.42 -0.07
CA GLN A 68 -4.22 -17.28 0.55
C GLN A 68 -5.24 -16.76 -0.48
N PRO A 69 -5.63 -17.56 -1.50
CA PRO A 69 -6.44 -17.08 -2.63
C PRO A 69 -7.85 -16.60 -2.25
N GLY A 70 -8.36 -17.00 -1.08
CA GLY A 70 -9.64 -16.52 -0.54
C GLY A 70 -9.57 -15.14 0.12
N ARG A 71 -8.38 -14.55 0.27
CA ARG A 71 -8.19 -13.26 0.94
C ARG A 71 -7.71 -12.21 -0.05
N ARG A 72 -8.31 -11.03 0.03
CA ARG A 72 -7.87 -9.85 -0.73
C ARG A 72 -6.64 -9.24 -0.09
N VAL A 73 -5.69 -8.81 -0.92
CA VAL A 73 -4.45 -8.16 -0.50
C VAL A 73 -4.35 -6.80 -1.19
N ILE A 74 -4.02 -5.75 -0.43
CA ILE A 74 -3.68 -4.43 -0.93
C ILE A 74 -2.20 -4.19 -0.66
N VAL A 75 -1.46 -3.79 -1.69
CA VAL A 75 -0.08 -3.30 -1.54
C VAL A 75 -0.09 -1.79 -1.62
N LEU A 76 0.30 -1.12 -0.54
CA LEU A 76 0.46 0.34 -0.48
C LEU A 76 1.95 0.67 -0.60
N THR A 77 2.42 0.94 -1.82
CA THR A 77 3.84 1.22 -2.09
C THR A 77 4.03 2.47 -2.94
N GLY A 78 5.22 3.07 -2.85
CA GLY A 78 5.64 4.18 -3.70
C GLY A 78 6.28 3.69 -5.00
N ASP A 79 6.45 4.61 -5.95
CA ASP A 79 7.09 4.35 -7.23
C ASP A 79 8.55 3.91 -7.10
N GLY A 80 9.35 4.59 -6.27
CA GLY A 80 10.76 4.23 -6.05
C GLY A 80 10.93 2.82 -5.50
N GLU A 81 10.07 2.43 -4.56
CA GLU A 81 10.07 1.06 -4.04
C GLU A 81 9.62 0.05 -5.10
N MET A 82 8.53 0.33 -5.82
CA MET A 82 8.06 -0.55 -6.90
C MET A 82 9.15 -0.76 -7.96
N LEU A 83 9.89 0.28 -8.33
CA LEU A 83 10.98 0.20 -9.31
C LEU A 83 12.14 -0.68 -8.83
N MET A 84 12.44 -0.70 -7.53
CA MET A 84 13.47 -1.58 -6.98
C MET A 84 13.07 -3.06 -7.04
N GLY A 85 11.77 -3.35 -6.93
CA GLY A 85 11.22 -4.70 -6.95
C GLY A 85 10.64 -5.17 -8.29
N ILE A 86 10.71 -4.37 -9.36
CA ILE A 86 9.89 -4.58 -10.56
C ILE A 86 10.12 -5.94 -11.25
N GLY A 87 11.32 -6.51 -11.16
CA GLY A 87 11.64 -7.82 -11.75
C GLY A 87 11.00 -9.02 -11.03
N SER A 88 10.25 -8.79 -9.96
CA SER A 88 9.55 -9.83 -9.19
C SER A 88 8.10 -10.09 -9.63
N LEU A 89 7.59 -9.31 -10.58
CA LEU A 89 6.21 -9.38 -11.10
C LEU A 89 6.13 -10.07 -12.46
#